data_AF-A0AA38F735-F1
#
_entry.id   AF-A0AA38F735-F1
#
_cell.length_a   1.000
_cell.length_b   1.000
_cell.length_c   1.000
_cell.angle_alpha   90.00
_cell.angle_beta   90.00
_cell.angle_gamma   90.00
#
_symmetry.space_group_name_H-M   'P 1'
#
loop_
_entity.id
_entity.type
_entity.pdbx_description
1 polymer ?
#
loop_
_entity_poly.entity_id
_entity_poly.type
_entity_poly.pdbx_seq_one_letter_code
_entity_poly.pdbx_strand_id
1 'polypeptide(L)'
;NKDNDEQPIAFFSQILEDYEVRYSFIEKHVLVVIRSLKKFKHLVSNNKVQLLVSHVGVKDFLLNRDLNEKRAGWITHVMEYDIEIKFTKL
;
A
#
# COMPACT_ATOMS: atom_id res chain seq x y z
N ASN A 1 23.42 -6.33 -24.48
CA ASN A 1 23.23 -6.58 -23.03
C ASN A 1 21.88 -6.03 -22.62
N LYS A 2 20.90 -6.90 -22.36
CA LYS A 2 19.58 -6.54 -21.84
C LYS A 2 19.59 -6.86 -20.34
N ASP A 3 20.31 -6.06 -19.56
CA ASP A 3 20.40 -6.20 -18.11
C ASP A 3 19.61 -5.06 -17.45
N ASN A 4 18.29 -5.20 -17.44
CA ASN A 4 17.42 -4.32 -16.64
C ASN A 4 16.10 -5.02 -16.25
N ASP A 5 16.17 -6.32 -15.97
CA ASP A 5 15.06 -7.04 -15.37
C ASP A 5 15.05 -6.74 -13.85
N GLU A 6 14.02 -6.04 -13.40
CA GLU A 6 13.76 -5.83 -11.98
C GLU A 6 13.65 -7.19 -11.28
N GLN A 7 14.48 -7.43 -10.26
CA GLN A 7 14.47 -8.69 -9.52
C GLN A 7 13.71 -8.54 -8.21
N PRO A 8 12.86 -9.52 -7.84
CA PRO A 8 12.12 -9.46 -6.59
C PRO A 8 13.07 -9.61 -5.39
N ILE A 9 13.00 -8.68 -4.45
CA ILE A 9 13.78 -8.71 -3.20
C ILE A 9 13.06 -9.58 -2.15
N ALA A 10 11.75 -9.46 -2.04
CA ALA A 10 10.94 -10.20 -1.08
C ALA A 10 9.47 -10.26 -1.48
N PHE A 11 8.78 -11.30 -1.02
CA PHE A 11 7.33 -11.46 -1.15
C PHE A 11 6.67 -11.39 0.23
N PHE A 12 5.46 -10.85 0.29
CA PHE A 12 4.67 -10.78 1.51
C PHE A 12 3.21 -11.10 1.23
N SER A 13 2.63 -11.92 2.08
CA SER A 13 1.20 -12.23 2.11
C SER A 13 0.76 -12.39 3.56
N GLN A 14 -0.51 -12.09 3.83
CA GLN A 14 -1.09 -12.23 5.16
C GLN A 14 -2.58 -12.57 5.06
N ILE A 15 -3.06 -13.41 5.97
CA ILE A 15 -4.48 -13.72 6.13
C ILE A 15 -5.19 -12.51 6.76
N LEU A 16 -6.44 -12.30 6.38
CA LEU A 16 -7.29 -11.26 6.97
C LEU A 16 -7.88 -11.77 8.29
N GLU A 17 -7.91 -10.92 9.30
CA GLU A 17 -8.59 -11.20 10.57
C GLU A 17 -10.12 -11.18 10.37
N ASP A 18 -10.88 -11.84 11.25
CA ASP A 18 -12.34 -11.99 11.12
C ASP A 18 -13.09 -10.66 10.95
N TYR A 19 -12.60 -9.58 11.56
CA TYR A 19 -13.19 -8.25 11.41
C TYR A 19 -12.81 -7.57 10.09
N GLU A 20 -11.64 -7.89 9.53
CA GLU A 20 -11.13 -7.35 8.26
C GLU A 20 -11.77 -8.04 7.05
N VAL A 21 -12.25 -9.27 7.24
CA VAL A 21 -13.07 -9.97 6.24
C VAL A 21 -14.31 -9.13 5.88
N ARG A 22 -14.85 -8.34 6.82
CA ARG A 22 -16.01 -7.47 6.60
C ARG A 22 -15.68 -6.14 5.91
N TYR A 23 -14.40 -5.82 5.71
CA TYR A 23 -14.01 -4.60 5.02
C TYR A 23 -14.42 -4.62 3.55
N SER A 24 -14.71 -3.43 3.02
CA SER A 24 -14.97 -3.26 1.60
C SER A 24 -13.76 -3.66 0.77
N PHE A 25 -14.00 -3.91 -0.52
CA PHE A 25 -12.94 -4.25 -1.47
C PHE A 25 -11.79 -3.24 -1.45
N ILE A 26 -12.10 -1.94 -1.47
CA ILE A 26 -11.10 -0.86 -1.46
C ILE A 26 -10.32 -0.86 -0.13
N GLU A 27 -11.00 -0.99 1.00
CA GLU A 27 -10.34 -1.03 2.31
C GLU A 27 -9.37 -2.21 2.46
N LYS A 28 -9.73 -3.39 1.92
CA LYS A 28 -8.82 -4.55 1.91
C LYS A 28 -7.56 -4.26 1.11
N HIS A 29 -7.69 -3.61 -0.06
CA HIS A 29 -6.52 -3.25 -0.87
C HIS A 29 -5.63 -2.21 -0.16
N VAL A 30 -6.24 -1.21 0.48
CA VAL A 30 -5.50 -0.23 1.27
C VAL A 30 -4.80 -0.88 2.46
N LEU A 31 -5.47 -1.81 3.15
CA LEU A 31 -4.89 -2.56 4.25
C LEU A 31 -3.66 -3.37 3.81
N VAL A 32 -3.70 -3.98 2.62
CA VAL A 32 -2.54 -4.69 2.04
C VAL A 32 -1.37 -3.74 1.82
N VAL A 33 -1.61 -2.52 1.32
CA VAL A 33 -0.57 -1.49 1.15
C VAL A 33 0.07 -1.15 2.50
N ILE A 34 -0.74 -0.82 3.50
CA ILE A 34 -0.27 -0.43 4.83
C ILE A 34 0.56 -1.54 5.47
N ARG A 35 0.08 -2.78 5.41
CA ARG A 35 0.80 -3.94 5.95
C ARG A 35 2.12 -4.18 5.22
N SER A 36 2.14 -4.00 3.91
CA SER A 36 3.36 -4.13 3.09
C SER A 36 4.38 -3.06 3.47
N LEU A 37 3.97 -1.79 3.59
CA LEU A 37 4.86 -0.71 4.03
C LEU A 37 5.40 -0.95 5.43
N LYS A 38 4.56 -1.41 6.36
CA LYS A 38 4.99 -1.78 7.71
C LYS A 38 5.99 -2.94 7.70
N LYS A 39 5.74 -3.98 6.88
CA LYS A 39 6.62 -5.15 6.76
C LYS A 39 7.99 -4.78 6.18
N PHE A 40 7.98 -3.93 5.17
CA PHE A 40 9.18 -3.53 4.43
C PHE A 40 9.73 -2.18 4.87
N LYS A 41 9.36 -1.68 6.06
CA LYS A 41 9.77 -0.37 6.58
C LYS A 41 11.27 -0.11 6.42
N HIS A 42 12.10 -1.09 6.73
CA HIS A 42 13.56 -1.01 6.60
C HIS A 42 14.06 -0.79 5.16
N LEU A 43 13.30 -1.22 4.14
CA LEU A 43 13.59 -0.99 2.73
C LEU A 43 13.02 0.34 2.22
N VAL A 44 11.83 0.71 2.70
CA VAL A 44 11.06 1.83 2.12
C VAL A 44 11.24 3.18 2.84
N SER A 45 11.65 3.21 4.12
CA SER A 45 11.64 4.44 4.92
C SER A 45 12.56 5.57 4.43
N ASN A 46 13.69 5.24 3.80
CA ASN A 46 14.69 6.23 3.38
C ASN A 46 14.80 6.36 1.85
N ASN A 47 13.87 5.73 1.11
CA ASN A 47 13.93 5.66 -0.34
C ASN A 47 12.62 6.16 -0.93
N LYS A 48 12.71 6.79 -2.10
CA LYS A 48 11.52 7.05 -2.91
C LYS A 48 11.05 5.74 -3.51
N VAL A 49 9.82 5.36 -3.21
CA VAL A 49 9.26 4.05 -3.61
C VAL A 49 8.11 4.25 -4.58
N GLN A 50 8.09 3.45 -5.65
CA GLN A 50 6.94 3.37 -6.54
C GLN A 50 6.02 2.25 -6.06
N LEU A 51 4.83 2.64 -5.59
CA LEU A 51 3.80 1.70 -5.16
C LEU A 51 2.87 1.42 -6.34
N LEU A 52 2.92 0.18 -6.83
CA LEU A 52 2.02 -0.30 -7.87
C LEU A 52 0.75 -0.88 -7.24
N VAL A 53 -0.40 -0.33 -7.61
CA VAL A 53 -1.71 -0.80 -7.15
C VAL A 53 -2.60 -1.18 -8.33
N SER A 54 -3.36 -2.26 -8.18
CA SER A 54 -4.26 -2.78 -9.21
C SER A 54 -5.60 -2.05 -9.31
N HIS A 55 -5.88 -1.10 -8.40
CA HIS A 55 -7.18 -0.44 -8.32
C HIS A 55 -7.03 1.06 -8.06
N VAL A 56 -7.68 1.87 -8.90
CA VAL A 56 -7.61 3.36 -8.86
C VAL A 56 -8.14 3.90 -7.54
N GLY A 57 -9.21 3.32 -7.00
CA GLY A 57 -9.82 3.76 -5.74
C GLY A 57 -8.90 3.66 -4.51
N VAL A 58 -7.79 2.91 -4.57
CA VAL A 58 -6.78 2.89 -3.49
C VAL A 58 -6.05 4.22 -3.43
N LYS A 59 -5.69 4.79 -4.59
CA LYS A 59 -5.07 6.11 -4.67
C LYS A 59 -6.01 7.16 -4.11
N ASP A 60 -7.28 7.14 -4.53
CA ASP A 60 -8.28 8.10 -4.06
C ASP A 60 -8.50 7.96 -2.55
N PHE A 61 -8.57 6.73 -2.02
CA PHE A 61 -8.70 6.51 -0.58
C PHE A 61 -7.52 7.09 0.22
N LEU A 62 -6.29 6.93 -0.29
CA LEU A 62 -5.10 7.42 0.39
C LEU A 62 -4.94 8.95 0.29
N LEU A 63 -5.47 9.57 -0.76
CA LEU A 63 -5.42 11.02 -0.98
C LEU A 63 -6.58 11.77 -0.31
N ASN A 64 -7.73 11.13 -0.14
CA ASN A 64 -8.91 11.74 0.45
C ASN A 64 -8.83 11.73 1.98
N ARG A 65 -8.60 12.90 2.57
CA ARG A 65 -8.50 13.10 4.03
C ARG A 65 -9.85 13.09 4.76
N ASP A 66 -10.97 12.98 4.04
CA ASP A 66 -12.34 13.06 4.57
C ASP A 66 -12.86 11.76 5.21
N LEU A 67 -11.95 10.89 5.67
CA LEU A 67 -12.33 9.57 6.16
C LEU A 67 -12.47 9.55 7.69
N ASN A 68 -13.54 8.89 8.17
CA ASN A 68 -13.83 8.58 9.59
C ASN A 68 -12.55 8.35 10.43
N GLU A 69 -12.52 8.83 11.69
CA GLU A 69 -11.35 8.81 12.60
C GLU A 69 -10.49 7.53 12.53
N LYS A 70 -11.11 6.34 12.39
CA LYS A 70 -10.41 5.05 12.29
C LYS A 70 -9.46 4.94 11.08
N ARG A 71 -9.74 5.62 9.98
CA ARG A 71 -8.98 5.57 8.72
C ARG A 71 -7.96 6.70 8.62
N ALA A 72 -8.05 7.73 9.46
CA ALA A 72 -7.06 8.80 9.51
C ALA A 72 -5.66 8.26 9.85
N GLY A 73 -5.57 7.34 10.82
CA GLY A 73 -4.29 6.73 11.21
C GLY A 73 -3.62 5.94 10.08
N TRP A 74 -4.41 5.36 9.17
CA TRP A 74 -3.90 4.67 7.99
C TRP A 74 -3.28 5.64 6.99
N ILE A 75 -3.96 6.74 6.71
CA ILE A 75 -3.45 7.81 5.83
C ILE A 75 -2.17 8.39 6.41
N THR A 76 -2.17 8.74 7.71
CA THR A 76 -0.97 9.25 8.39
C THR A 76 0.21 8.31 8.24
N HIS A 77 0.00 7.00 8.42
CA HIS A 77 1.09 6.04 8.26
C HIS A 77 1.64 5.98 6.84
N VAL A 78 0.79 6.03 5.82
CA VAL A 78 1.26 6.03 4.42
C VAL A 78 1.97 7.33 4.07
N MET A 79 1.53 8.46 4.61
CA MET A 79 2.14 9.78 4.42
C MET A 79 3.54 9.92 5.05
N GLU A 80 3.93 9.04 5.96
CA GLU A 80 5.29 9.01 6.54
C GLU A 80 6.36 8.60 5.51
N TYR A 81 5.96 8.01 4.38
CA TYR A 81 6.86 7.48 3.36
C TYR A 81 6.82 8.33 2.07
N ASP A 82 7.96 8.45 1.39
CA ASP A 82 8.03 9.09 0.07
C ASP A 82 7.59 8.09 -1.02
N ILE A 83 6.28 8.00 -1.24
CA ILE A 83 5.66 7.03 -2.14
C ILE A 83 5.02 7.72 -3.34
N GLU A 84 5.35 7.24 -4.53
CA GLU A 84 4.65 7.54 -5.77
C GLU A 84 3.66 6.41 -6.09
N ILE A 85 2.36 6.68 -6.00
CA ILE A 85 1.31 5.68 -6.30
C ILE A 85 1.05 5.66 -7.81
N LYS A 86 1.29 4.50 -8.42
CA LYS A 86 0.98 4.23 -9.83
C LYS A 86 -0.02 3.10 -9.97
N PHE A 87 -0.92 3.26 -10.92
CA PHE A 87 -1.84 2.20 -11.30
C PHE A 87 -1.14 1.25 -12.27
N THR A 88 -1.28 -0.04 -12.04
CA THR A 88 -0.86 -1.07 -12.99
C THR A 88 -1.99 -2.06 -13.22
N LYS A 89 -2.07 -2.61 -14.44
CA LYS A 89 -2.81 -3.85 -14.65
C LYS A 89 -1.84 -4.98 -14.30
N LEU A 90 -2.03 -5.57 -13.13
CA LEU A 90 -1.40 -6.84 -12.76
C LEU A 90 -1.96 -7.97 -13.64
#